data_AF-A0A8I0H3U8-F1
#
_entry.id   AF-A0A8I0H3U8-F1
#
_cell.length_a   1.000
_cell.length_b   1.000
_cell.length_c   1.000
_cell.angle_alpha   90.00
_cell.angle_beta   90.00
_cell.angle_gamma   90.00
#
_symmetry.space_group_name_H-M   'P 1'
#
loop_
_entity.id
_entity.type
_entity.pdbx_description
1 polymer ?
#
loop_
_entity_poly.entity_id
_entity_poly.type
_entity_poly.pdbx_seq_one_letter_code
_entity_poly.pdbx_strand_id
1 'polypeptide(L)'
;IRFMNVVPDYFIYKIALVGKDDKKYGEGVHRNVDVFVVLEENNYNLEKYSVGGITKSNSKKVDHKAGVRITKEDNKGTISHDVSEFKITKEQISLKEL
;
A
#
# COMPACT_ATOMS: atom_id res chain seq x y z
N ILE A 1 19.20 -3.01 -5.09
CA ILE A 1 17.79 -3.25 -4.69
C ILE A 1 17.05 -3.88 -5.87
N ARG A 2 16.13 -4.83 -5.63
CA ARG A 2 15.31 -5.43 -6.70
C ARG A 2 13.97 -4.70 -6.81
N PHE A 3 13.38 -4.75 -8.00
CA PHE A 3 12.12 -4.10 -8.30
C PHE A 3 11.16 -5.06 -8.98
N MET A 4 9.88 -4.97 -8.62
CA MET A 4 8.78 -5.48 -9.44
C MET A 4 8.34 -4.36 -10.37
N ASN A 5 8.29 -4.63 -11.68
CA ASN A 5 7.72 -3.70 -12.65
C ASN A 5 6.21 -3.97 -12.75
N VAL A 6 5.39 -2.93 -12.60
CA VAL A 6 3.94 -3.01 -12.81
C VAL A 6 3.55 -2.06 -13.93
N VAL A 7 2.80 -2.58 -14.90
CA VAL A 7 2.36 -1.84 -16.08
C VAL A 7 0.84 -1.91 -16.13
N PRO A 8 0.12 -1.02 -15.42
CA PRO A 8 -1.34 -1.00 -15.48
C PRO A 8 -1.83 -0.44 -16.81
N ASP A 9 -1.13 0.56 -17.36
CA ASP A 9 -1.45 1.25 -18.61
C ASP A 9 -0.16 1.62 -19.37
N TYR A 10 0.04 2.91 -19.69
CA TYR A 10 1.18 3.42 -20.48
C TYR A 10 2.50 3.59 -19.72
N PHE A 11 2.47 3.55 -18.39
CA PHE A 11 3.65 3.78 -17.54
C PHE A 11 4.10 2.50 -16.84
N ILE A 12 5.43 2.39 -16.69
CA ILE A 12 6.05 1.32 -15.89
C ILE A 12 6.34 1.88 -14.50
N TYR A 13 5.65 1.35 -13.49
CA TYR A 13 5.93 1.62 -12.09
C TYR A 13 6.99 0.63 -11.58
N LYS A 14 8.03 1.14 -10.93
CA LYS A 14 9.08 0.35 -10.29
C LYS A 14 8.82 0.29 -8.79
N ILE A 15 8.37 -0.87 -8.33
CA ILE A 15 8.06 -1.10 -6.93
C ILE A 15 9.26 -1.81 -6.28
N ALA A 16 9.95 -1.13 -5.37
CA ALA A 16 11.07 -1.72 -4.64
C ALA A 16 10.59 -2.88 -3.75
N LEU A 17 11.26 -4.02 -3.88
CA LEU A 17 11.07 -5.19 -3.03
C LEU A 17 11.92 -5.03 -1.77
N VAL A 18 11.29 -4.71 -0.65
CA VAL A 18 11.95 -4.49 0.64
C VAL A 18 11.39 -5.42 1.72
N GLY A 19 12.18 -5.66 2.77
CA GLY A 19 11.77 -6.51 3.89
C GLY A 19 11.38 -7.92 3.43
N LYS A 20 10.16 -8.35 3.76
CA LYS A 20 9.65 -9.69 3.40
C LYS A 20 9.43 -9.86 1.89
N ASP A 21 9.18 -8.78 1.15
CA ASP A 21 8.88 -8.86 -0.28
C ASP A 21 10.11 -9.27 -1.11
N ASP A 22 11.33 -8.98 -0.62
CA ASP A 22 12.56 -9.43 -1.27
C ASP A 22 12.57 -10.96 -1.36
N LYS A 23 12.37 -11.69 -0.26
CA LYS A 23 12.37 -13.16 -0.31
C LYS A 23 11.09 -13.77 -0.88
N LYS A 24 9.96 -13.05 -0.79
CA LYS A 24 8.66 -13.55 -1.25
C LYS A 24 8.55 -13.60 -2.77
N TYR A 25 9.14 -12.64 -3.47
CA TYR A 25 9.05 -12.54 -4.93
C TYR A 25 10.38 -12.94 -5.58
N GLY A 26 10.36 -14.12 -6.19
CA GLY A 26 11.43 -14.61 -7.06
C GLY A 26 11.40 -13.97 -8.45
N GLU A 27 12.26 -14.45 -9.33
CA GLU A 27 12.28 -14.06 -10.74
C GLU A 27 10.99 -14.49 -11.47
N GLY A 28 10.62 -13.73 -12.51
CA GLY A 28 9.47 -14.04 -13.37
C GLY A 28 8.25 -13.13 -13.15
N VAL A 29 7.13 -13.53 -13.77
CA VAL A 29 5.88 -12.77 -13.79
C VAL A 29 4.97 -13.23 -12.66
N HIS A 30 4.62 -12.31 -11.77
CA HIS A 30 3.67 -12.54 -10.68
C HIS A 30 2.31 -11.95 -11.05
N ARG A 31 1.31 -12.82 -11.28
CA ARG A 31 -0.06 -12.42 -11.64
C ARG A 31 -0.94 -12.31 -10.41
N ASN A 32 -2.10 -11.65 -10.57
CA ASN A 32 -3.12 -11.52 -9.51
C ASN A 32 -2.56 -10.85 -8.26
N VAL A 33 -1.83 -9.76 -8.48
CA VAL A 33 -1.33 -8.87 -7.44
C VAL A 33 -1.99 -7.51 -7.58
N ASP A 34 -2.26 -6.89 -6.45
CA ASP A 34 -2.61 -5.49 -6.36
C ASP A 34 -1.40 -4.72 -5.83
N VAL A 35 -1.23 -3.48 -6.28
CA VAL A 35 -0.16 -2.60 -5.78
C VAL A 35 -0.72 -1.27 -5.31
N PHE A 36 -0.31 -0.85 -4.12
CA PHE A 36 -0.55 0.49 -3.59
C PHE A 36 0.69 1.36 -3.81
N VAL A 37 0.55 2.40 -4.64
CA VAL A 37 1.66 3.22 -5.12
C VAL A 37 1.62 4.59 -4.49
N VAL A 38 2.73 4.98 -3.86
CA VAL A 38 3.02 6.36 -3.47
C VAL A 38 4.34 6.72 -4.15
N LEU A 39 4.37 7.78 -4.94
CA LEU A 39 5.56 8.18 -5.67
C LEU A 39 6.57 8.81 -4.71
N GLU A 40 7.77 8.24 -4.64
CA GLU A 40 8.83 8.67 -3.73
C GLU A 40 9.99 9.31 -4.50
N GLU A 41 10.60 10.35 -3.93
CA GLU A 41 11.92 10.80 -4.36
C GLU A 41 12.96 9.69 -4.16
N ASN A 42 13.91 9.57 -5.09
CA ASN A 42 14.88 8.50 -5.05
C ASN A 42 16.18 8.83 -5.76
N ASN A 43 17.26 8.19 -5.30
CA ASN A 43 18.61 8.34 -5.85
C ASN A 43 18.85 7.51 -7.13
N TYR A 44 17.79 6.93 -7.72
CA TYR A 44 17.89 6.10 -8.92
C TYR A 44 17.41 6.84 -10.18
N ASN A 45 17.05 8.12 -10.07
CA ASN A 45 16.46 8.93 -11.13
C ASN A 45 15.23 8.26 -11.77
N LEU A 46 14.41 7.58 -10.97
CA LEU A 46 13.19 6.92 -11.42
C LEU A 46 11.97 7.78 -11.11
N GLU A 47 11.27 8.25 -12.15
CA GLU A 47 10.07 9.09 -11.97
C GLU A 47 8.86 8.34 -11.37
N LYS A 48 8.74 7.03 -11.67
CA LYS A 48 7.61 6.19 -11.26
C LYS A 48 8.06 5.12 -10.27
N TYR A 49 8.59 5.57 -9.14
CA TYR A 49 9.14 4.73 -8.08
C TYR A 49 8.25 4.71 -6.83
N SER A 50 8.06 3.53 -6.26
CA SER A 50 7.38 3.32 -4.96
C SER A 50 8.07 2.17 -4.22
N VAL A 51 7.79 2.03 -2.92
CA VAL A 51 8.38 1.02 -2.04
C VAL A 51 7.29 0.13 -1.46
N GLY A 52 7.41 -1.20 -1.62
CA GLY A 52 6.46 -2.15 -1.04
C GLY A 52 5.01 -1.98 -1.56
N GLY A 53 4.03 -2.27 -0.71
CA GLY A 53 2.61 -2.10 -1.06
C GLY A 53 2.04 -3.18 -1.99
N ILE A 54 2.69 -4.34 -2.09
CA ILE A 54 2.27 -5.43 -2.97
C ILE A 54 1.44 -6.46 -2.18
N THR A 55 0.21 -6.72 -2.62
CA THR A 55 -0.66 -7.74 -2.02
C THR A 55 -1.25 -8.69 -3.06
N LYS A 56 -1.74 -9.84 -2.62
CA LYS A 56 -2.51 -10.73 -3.50
C LYS A 56 -3.87 -10.09 -3.79
N SER A 57 -4.30 -10.10 -5.04
CA SER A 57 -5.64 -9.64 -5.43
C SER A 57 -6.72 -10.49 -4.76
N ASN A 58 -7.87 -9.86 -4.53
CA ASN A 58 -9.03 -10.51 -3.94
C ASN A 58 -9.49 -11.74 -4.75
N SER A 59 -9.84 -12.81 -4.04
CA SER A 59 -10.56 -13.97 -4.59
C SER A 59 -12.07 -13.73 -4.71
N LYS A 60 -12.62 -12.79 -3.91
CA LYS A 60 -14.03 -12.37 -3.90
C LYS A 60 -14.16 -10.94 -3.41
N LYS A 61 -15.33 -10.33 -3.61
CA LYS A 61 -15.63 -8.98 -3.08
C LYS A 61 -15.56 -9.00 -1.55
N VAL A 62 -14.84 -8.03 -0.97
CA VAL A 62 -14.77 -7.80 0.47
C VAL A 62 -15.48 -6.49 0.80
N ASP A 63 -16.30 -6.53 1.84
CA ASP A 63 -16.95 -5.36 2.42
C ASP A 63 -16.91 -5.48 3.94
N HIS A 64 -15.75 -5.15 4.52
CA HIS A 64 -15.53 -5.18 5.95
C HIS A 64 -15.46 -3.76 6.50
N LYS A 65 -16.12 -3.49 7.63
CA LYS A 65 -16.11 -2.19 8.29
C LYS A 65 -15.38 -2.31 9.63
N ALA A 66 -14.33 -1.53 9.80
CA ALA A 66 -13.58 -1.41 11.04
C ALA A 66 -13.89 -0.08 11.72
N GLY A 67 -14.15 -0.08 13.03
CA GLY A 67 -14.32 1.15 13.78
C GLY A 67 -13.00 1.89 13.96
N VAL A 68 -12.98 3.18 13.66
CA VAL A 68 -11.83 4.08 13.87
C VAL A 68 -12.19 5.06 14.98
N ARG A 69 -11.26 5.22 15.92
CA ARG A 69 -11.37 6.20 17.01
C ARG A 69 -10.18 7.14 16.94
N ILE A 70 -10.44 8.42 16.79
CA ILE A 70 -9.42 9.47 16.77
C ILE A 70 -9.58 10.27 18.04
N THR A 71 -8.53 10.32 18.85
CA THR A 71 -8.43 11.26 19.97
C THR A 71 -7.41 12.31 19.60
N LYS A 72 -7.82 13.57 19.64
CA LYS A 72 -6.97 14.71 19.27
C LYS A 72 -6.98 15.72 20.40
N GLU A 73 -5.79 16.13 20.80
CA GLU A 73 -5.57 17.32 21.62
C GLU A 73 -5.13 18.47 20.70
N ASP A 74 -5.76 19.63 20.86
CA ASP A 74 -5.35 20.84 20.13
C ASP A 74 -4.23 21.59 20.86
N ASN A 75 -3.66 22.60 20.20
CA ASN A 75 -2.56 23.41 20.75
C ASN A 75 -2.96 24.21 22.01
N LYS A 76 -4.24 24.22 22.40
CA LYS A 76 -4.78 24.88 23.59
C LYS A 76 -5.08 23.86 24.72
N GLY A 77 -4.80 22.58 24.51
CA GLY A 77 -5.07 21.49 25.46
C GLY A 77 -6.52 20.98 25.43
N THR A 78 -7.32 21.36 24.42
CA THR A 78 -8.69 20.86 24.28
C THR A 78 -8.66 19.46 23.68
N ILE A 79 -9.19 18.48 24.41
CA ILE A 79 -9.32 17.09 23.95
C ILE A 79 -10.65 16.92 23.21
N SER A 80 -10.59 16.29 22.04
CA SER A 80 -11.73 15.92 21.21
C SER A 80 -11.65 14.45 20.79
N HIS A 81 -12.82 13.84 20.61
CA HIS A 81 -12.95 12.45 20.20
C HIS A 81 -13.85 12.35 18.97
N ASP A 82 -13.39 11.63 17.95
CA ASP A 82 -14.16 11.30 16.75
C ASP A 82 -14.25 9.76 16.60
N VAL A 83 -15.43 9.29 16.23
CA VAL A 83 -15.68 7.86 15.98
C VAL A 83 -16.31 7.73 14.60
N SER A 84 -15.65 6.94 13.75
CA SER A 84 -16.08 6.69 12.38
C SER A 84 -15.87 5.23 11.99
N GLU A 85 -16.28 4.86 10.78
CA GLU A 85 -16.03 3.55 10.19
C GLU A 85 -15.05 3.67 9.02
N PHE A 86 -14.06 2.79 8.97
CA PHE A 86 -13.17 2.62 7.82
C PHE A 86 -13.53 1.34 7.07
N LYS A 87 -13.75 1.46 5.76
CA LYS A 87 -14.12 0.34 4.91
C LYS A 87 -12.88 -0.35 4.35
N ILE A 88 -12.68 -1.61 4.74
CA ILE A 88 -11.66 -2.50 4.19
C ILE A 88 -12.28 -3.32 3.04
N THR A 89 -11.72 -3.13 1.85
CA THR A 89 -12.21 -3.75 0.59
C THR A 89 -11.26 -4.81 0.02
N LYS A 90 -10.16 -5.10 0.70
CA LYS A 90 -9.14 -6.08 0.28
C LYS A 90 -9.01 -7.24 1.26
N GLU A 91 -8.91 -8.47 0.75
CA GLU A 91 -8.64 -9.68 1.55
C GLU A 91 -7.23 -9.64 2.16
N GLN A 92 -6.28 -9.08 1.41
CA GLN A 92 -4.93 -8.79 1.87
C GLN A 92 -4.62 -7.32 1.61
N ILE A 93 -4.43 -6.55 2.68
CA ILE A 93 -4.04 -5.13 2.65
C ILE A 93 -2.61 -4.97 3.19
N SER A 94 -1.84 -4.06 2.60
CA SER A 94 -0.49 -3.78 3.06
C SER A 94 -0.50 -2.74 4.18
N LEU A 95 0.49 -2.76 5.07
CA LEU A 95 0.66 -1.70 6.08
C LEU A 95 0.98 -0.33 5.46
N LYS A 96 1.38 -0.26 4.18
CA LYS A 96 1.59 1.01 3.47
C LYS A 96 0.25 1.66 3.07
N GLU A 97 -0.78 0.85 2.88
CA GLU A 97 -2.11 1.31 2.43
C GLU A 97 -3.04 1.71 3.59
N LEU A 98 -2.79 1.16 4.79
CA LEU A 98 -3.45 1.55 6.04
C LEU A 98 -2.84 2.83 6.61
#